data_AF-A0A7K8LN84-F1
#
_entry.id   AF-A0A7K8LN84-F1
#
_cell.length_a   1.000
_cell.length_b   1.000
_cell.length_c   1.000
_cell.angle_alpha   90.00
_cell.angle_beta   90.00
_cell.angle_gamma   90.00
#
_symmetry.space_group_name_H-M   'P 1'
#
loop_
_entity.id
_entity.type
_entity.pdbx_description
1 polymer ?
#
loop_
_entity_poly.entity_id
_entity_poly.type
_entity_poly.pdbx_seq_one_letter_code
_entity_poly.pdbx_strand_id
1 'polypeptide(L)' 'TLIHLTFLHESGSNNPLGIPSDCDKIPFHPYFSLKDILGFIFIIIPLTTLALF' A
#
# COMPACT_ATOMS: atom_id res chain seq x y z
N THR A 1 5.67 6.92 -12.68
CA THR A 1 5.36 5.93 -11.63
C THR A 1 6.40 4.82 -11.56
N LEU A 2 6.78 4.16 -12.66
CA LEU A 2 7.83 3.12 -12.64
C LEU A 2 9.17 3.58 -12.05
N ILE A 3 9.73 4.71 -12.52
CA ILE A 3 10.99 5.28 -11.98
C ILE A 3 10.86 5.64 -10.48
N HIS A 4 9.68 6.11 -10.06
CA HIS A 4 9.43 6.43 -8.66
C HIS A 4 9.44 5.16 -7.80
N LEU A 5 8.77 4.10 -8.26
CA LEU A 5 8.74 2.81 -7.57
C LEU A 5 10.11 2.13 -7.55
N THR A 6 10.93 2.26 -8.60
CA THR A 6 12.29 1.71 -8.58
C THR A 6 13.13 2.36 -7.49
N PHE A 7 13.09 3.69 -7.34
CA PHE A 7 13.83 4.35 -6.25
C PHE A 7 13.28 3.99 -4.87
N LEU A 8 11.96 3.85 -4.72
CA LEU A 8 11.36 3.41 -3.47
C LEU A 8 11.74 1.96 -3.13
N HIS A 9 11.87 1.09 -4.12
CA HIS A 9 12.29 -0.30 -3.91
C HIS A 9 13.75 -0.40 -3.47
N GLU A 10 14.63 0.48 -3.94
CA GLU A 10 16.03 0.54 -3.48
C GLU A 10 16.14 0.94 -2.00
N SER A 11 15.34 1.93 -1.54
CA SER A 11 15.38 2.37 -0.13
C SER A 11 14.47 1.57 0.80
N GLY A 12 13.42 0.94 0.27
CA GLY A 12 12.29 0.42 1.02
C GLY A 12 11.31 1.52 1.50
N SER A 13 10.16 1.08 2.03
CA SER A 13 9.15 1.96 2.62
C SER A 13 9.53 2.39 4.03
N ASN A 14 9.26 3.65 4.37
CA ASN A 14 9.35 4.12 5.75
C ASN A 14 8.18 3.60 6.60
N ASN A 15 8.30 3.65 7.93
CA ASN A 15 7.25 3.28 8.88
C ASN A 15 6.82 4.49 9.74
N PRO A 16 5.68 4.41 10.46
CA PRO A 16 5.15 5.54 11.22
C PRO A 16 6.07 6.09 12.32
N LEU A 17 6.98 5.26 12.83
CA LEU A 17 7.95 5.66 13.86
C LEU A 17 9.19 6.34 13.27
N GLY A 18 9.40 6.26 11.96
CA GLY A 18 10.54 6.88 11.27
C GLY A 18 11.91 6.29 11.63
N ILE A 19 11.94 5.12 12.28
CA ILE A 19 13.16 4.39 12.65
C ILE A 19 13.44 3.28 11.62
N PRO A 20 14.66 2.73 11.53
CA PRO A 20 14.95 1.62 10.64
C PRO A 20 14.06 0.39 10.94
N SER A 21 13.37 -0.12 9.92
CA SER A 21 12.46 -1.28 10.03
C SER A 21 13.09 -2.61 9.59
N ASP A 22 14.41 -2.65 9.32
CA ASP A 22 15.09 -3.85 8.80
C ASP A 22 14.99 -5.08 9.70
N CYS A 23 14.91 -4.89 11.02
CA CYS A 23 14.74 -5.98 11.99
C CYS A 23 13.33 -6.60 12.02
N ASP A 24 12.32 -5.94 11.45
CA ASP A 24 10.90 -6.36 11.54
C ASP A 24 10.21 -6.31 10.16
N LYS A 25 10.92 -6.75 9.11
CA LYS A 25 10.35 -6.84 7.76
C LYS A 25 9.47 -8.08 7.63
N ILE A 26 8.21 -7.88 7.27
CA ILE A 26 7.27 -8.92 6.84
C ILE A 26 7.15 -8.94 5.31
N PRO A 27 6.86 -10.11 4.69
CA PRO A 27 6.70 -10.19 3.24
C PRO A 27 5.46 -9.42 2.77
N PHE A 28 5.51 -8.90 1.53
CA PHE A 28 4.40 -8.13 0.95
C PHE A 28 3.12 -8.97 0.84
N HIS A 29 3.23 -10.18 0.31
CA HIS A 29 2.14 -11.16 0.29
C HIS A 29 2.28 -12.12 1.48
N PRO A 30 1.20 -12.41 2.23
CA PRO A 30 -0.19 -12.01 1.97
C PRO A 30 -0.61 -10.67 2.60
N TYR A 31 0.21 -10.09 3.48
CA TYR A 31 -0.20 -9.03 4.42
C TYR A 31 -0.64 -7.73 3.74
N PHE A 32 0.24 -7.11 2.98
CA PHE A 32 -0.06 -5.84 2.32
C PHE A 32 -0.98 -6.03 1.12
N SER A 33 -0.89 -7.16 0.41
CA SER A 33 -1.82 -7.48 -0.68
C SER A 33 -3.28 -7.52 -0.22
N LEU A 34 -3.57 -8.15 0.92
CA LEU A 34 -4.93 -8.18 1.48
C LEU A 34 -5.37 -6.80 1.98
N LYS A 35 -4.46 -6.05 2.63
CA LYS A 35 -4.73 -4.68 3.09
C LYS A 35 -5.11 -3.76 1.93
N ASP A 36 -4.41 -3.87 0.81
CA ASP A 36 -4.65 -3.05 -0.38
C ASP A 36 -6.00 -3.40 -1.03
N ILE A 37 -6.35 -4.68 -1.13
CA ILE A 37 -7.67 -5.13 -1.63
C ILE A 37 -8.80 -4.54 -0.79
N LEU A 38 -8.69 -4.57 0.54
CA LEU A 38 -9.68 -3.93 1.42
C LEU A 38 -9.76 -2.42 1.15
N GLY A 39 -8.62 -1.75 0.99
CA GLY A 39 -8.56 -0.33 0.62
C GLY A 39 -9.25 -0.04 -0.72
N PHE A 40 -9.03 -0.89 -1.74
CA PHE A 40 -9.70 -0.76 -3.04
C PHE A 40 -11.22 -0.90 -2.92
N ILE A 41 -11.72 -1.84 -2.12
CA ILE A 41 -13.16 -1.99 -1.85
C ILE A 41 -13.73 -0.70 -1.26
N PHE A 42 -13.04 -0.11 -0.27
CA PHE A 42 -13.46 1.15 0.35
C PHE A 42 -13.44 2.35 -0.59
N ILE A 43 -12.62 2.34 -1.65
CA ILE A 43 -12.61 3.40 -2.67
C ILE A 43 -13.68 3.16 -3.74
N ILE A 44 -13.85 1.90 -4.16
CA ILE A 44 -14.78 1.53 -5.24
C ILE A 44 -16.23 1.71 -4.79
N ILE A 45 -16.60 1.35 -3.55
CA ILE A 45 -17.97 1.51 -3.04
C ILE A 45 -18.49 2.95 -3.18
N PRO A 46 -17.85 3.98 -2.61
CA PRO A 46 -18.34 5.35 -2.73
C PRO A 46 -18.29 5.83 -4.19
N LEU A 47 -17.27 5.44 -4.96
CA LEU A 47 -17.17 5.80 -6.37
C LEU A 47 -18.34 5.25 -7.19
N THR A 48 -18.72 3.99 -6.99
CA THR A 48 -19.86 3.39 -7.68
C THR A 48 -21.18 3.96 -7.20
N THR A 49 -21.32 4.27 -5.91
CA THR A 49 -22.53 4.97 -5.43
C THR A 49 -22.69 6.35 -6.06
N LEU A 50 -21.59 7.09 -6.27
CA LEU A 50 -21.63 8.39 -6.94
C LEU A 50 -21.90 8.26 -8.44
N ALA A 51 -21.43 7.19 -9.09
CA ALA A 51 -21.63 6.98 -10.52
C ALA A 51 -23.05 6.47 -10.87
N LEU A 52 -23.73 5.80 -9.94
CA LEU A 52 -25.03 5.16 -10.15
C LEU A 52 -26.23 5.95 -9.58
N PHE A 53 -25.97 7.05 -8.87
CA PHE A 53 -26.97 7.99 -8.37
C PHE A 53 -26.78 9.36 -9.04
#